data_AF-A0A1C7MA99-F1
#
_entry.id   AF-A0A1C7MA99-F1
#
_cell.length_a   1.000
_cell.length_b   1.000
_cell.length_c   1.000
_cell.angle_alpha   90.00
_cell.angle_beta   90.00
_cell.angle_gamma   90.00
#
_symmetry.space_group_name_H-M   'P 1'
#
loop_
_entity.id
_entity.type
_entity.pdbx_description
1 polymer ?
#
loop_
_entity_poly.entity_id
_entity_poly.type
_entity_poly.pdbx_seq_one_letter_code
_entity_poly.pdbx_strand_id
1 'polypeptide(L)'
;MARLLSFFYLVAVATITSCSIVADKRATGGYVQNPSGSASFTMYSGCGSPACGISASGFTAAMNQLFRLRSRVGAGDACGRCFALTGAADPYSPAFTGPFSTIVVKVTDLCQSRQRAMCGQTVSDPTNQFGEPFHFDICEDTGGANAFFPTRRTYRYLYRGLMQ
;
A
#
# COMPACT_ATOMS: atom_id res chain seq x y z
N MET A 1 -21.17 62.10 40.07
CA MET A 1 -20.21 60.99 40.14
C MET A 1 -20.70 59.90 39.19
N ALA A 2 -20.06 59.75 38.03
CA ALA A 2 -20.21 58.58 37.15
C ALA A 2 -19.07 58.63 36.11
N ARG A 3 -17.89 58.14 36.51
CA ARG A 3 -16.84 57.69 35.60
C ARG A 3 -16.98 56.16 35.49
N LEU A 4 -16.48 55.61 34.39
CA LEU A 4 -16.37 54.18 34.04
C LEU A 4 -17.55 53.57 33.30
N LEU A 5 -17.57 53.73 31.97
CA LEU A 5 -17.97 52.67 31.04
C LEU A 5 -17.13 52.82 29.75
N SER A 6 -15.84 52.52 29.86
CA SER A 6 -14.99 52.15 28.73
C SER A 6 -14.60 50.71 28.96
N PHE A 7 -15.07 49.80 28.11
CA PHE A 7 -14.41 48.55 27.71
C PHE A 7 -15.33 47.88 26.70
N PHE A 8 -15.39 48.46 25.50
CA PHE A 8 -15.97 47.80 24.34
C PHE A 8 -15.11 46.57 24.04
N TYR A 9 -15.78 45.41 24.05
CA TYR A 9 -15.29 44.09 23.73
C TYR A 9 -14.58 44.07 22.37
N LEU A 10 -13.25 43.95 22.39
CA LEU A 10 -12.47 43.46 21.24
C LEU A 10 -12.13 42.00 21.49
N VAL A 11 -13.08 41.11 21.18
CA VAL A 11 -12.79 39.67 21.07
C VAL A 11 -12.25 39.44 19.66
N ALA A 12 -10.93 39.59 19.50
CA ALA A 12 -10.24 39.17 18.29
C ALA A 12 -10.13 37.64 18.32
N VAL A 13 -11.03 36.96 17.60
CA VAL A 13 -10.95 35.52 17.34
C VAL A 13 -9.81 35.28 16.34
N ALA A 14 -8.62 34.97 16.84
CA ALA A 14 -7.53 34.47 16.01
C ALA A 14 -7.86 33.03 15.59
N THR A 15 -8.30 32.83 14.36
CA THR A 15 -8.46 31.51 13.75
C THR A 15 -7.08 30.95 13.41
N ILE A 16 -6.57 30.09 14.30
CA ILE A 16 -5.35 29.32 14.04
C ILE A 16 -5.71 28.28 12.97
N THR A 17 -5.38 28.55 11.71
CA THR A 17 -5.39 27.55 10.65
C THR A 17 -4.23 26.60 10.90
N SER A 18 -4.48 25.56 11.69
CA SER A 18 -3.55 24.45 11.89
C SER A 18 -3.42 23.68 10.56
N CYS A 19 -2.44 24.06 9.74
CA CYS A 19 -2.01 23.21 8.64
C CYS A 19 -1.35 21.98 9.27
N SER A 20 -2.11 20.90 9.42
CA SER A 20 -1.58 19.61 9.87
C SER A 20 -0.59 19.12 8.83
N ILE A 21 0.69 19.45 8.99
CA ILE A 21 1.77 18.74 8.35
C ILE A 21 1.78 17.33 8.94
N VAL A 22 1.05 16.40 8.31
CA VAL A 22 1.27 14.98 8.58
C VAL A 22 2.70 14.72 8.14
N ALA A 23 3.62 14.68 9.09
CA ALA A 23 4.99 14.28 8.82
C ALA A 23 4.94 12.84 8.31
N ASP A 24 5.10 12.66 7.00
CA ASP A 24 5.25 11.34 6.38
C ASP A 24 6.41 10.63 7.07
N LYS A 25 6.09 9.65 7.92
CA LYS A 25 7.11 8.91 8.68
C LYS A 25 7.85 7.99 7.70
N ARG A 26 8.88 8.53 7.05
CA ARG A 26 9.72 7.78 6.11
C ARG A 26 10.74 6.94 6.86
N ALA A 27 10.94 5.71 6.40
CA ALA A 27 12.01 4.86 6.86
C ALA A 27 13.38 5.37 6.35
N THR A 28 14.47 4.82 6.91
CA THR A 28 15.84 5.16 6.49
C THR A 28 15.99 5.03 4.96
N GLY A 29 16.47 6.08 4.29
CA GLY A 29 16.57 6.12 2.83
C GLY A 29 15.36 6.70 2.10
N GLY A 30 14.39 7.27 2.83
CA GLY A 30 13.24 7.98 2.25
C GLY A 30 12.10 7.07 1.80
N TYR A 31 12.16 5.78 2.14
CA TYR A 31 11.17 4.77 1.82
C TYR A 31 9.89 4.96 2.62
N VAL A 32 8.74 4.64 2.00
CA VAL A 32 7.44 4.69 2.66
C VAL A 32 7.14 3.28 3.15
N GLN A 33 7.20 3.08 4.47
CA GLN A 33 6.96 1.79 5.11
C GLN A 33 5.87 1.90 6.17
N ASN A 34 4.64 2.16 5.70
CA ASN A 34 3.49 2.20 6.59
C ASN A 34 3.03 0.77 6.90
N PRO A 35 2.71 0.44 8.16
CA PRO A 35 2.23 -0.90 8.51
C PRO A 35 0.84 -1.17 7.93
N SER A 36 0.08 -0.12 7.63
CA SER A 36 -1.24 -0.19 7.04
C SER A 36 -1.43 0.90 5.99
N GLY A 37 -2.35 0.70 5.06
CA GLY A 37 -2.68 1.69 4.04
C GLY A 37 -3.52 1.11 2.91
N SER A 38 -3.80 1.94 1.91
CA SER A 38 -4.44 1.46 0.69
C SER A 38 -3.40 0.80 -0.23
N ALA A 39 -3.81 -0.24 -0.93
CA ALA A 39 -2.95 -0.96 -1.84
C ALA A 39 -3.73 -1.45 -3.07
N SER A 40 -2.97 -1.70 -4.13
CA SER A 40 -3.44 -2.44 -5.29
C SER A 40 -2.93 -3.89 -5.25
N PHE A 41 -3.67 -4.81 -5.87
CA PHE A 41 -3.41 -6.24 -5.80
C PHE A 41 -3.47 -6.88 -7.18
N THR A 42 -2.41 -7.57 -7.60
CA THR A 42 -2.41 -8.46 -8.79
C THR A 42 -2.00 -9.88 -8.39
N MET A 43 -1.77 -10.74 -9.38
CA MET A 43 -1.21 -12.06 -9.19
C MET A 43 -0.08 -12.34 -10.19
N TYR A 44 0.87 -13.19 -9.77
CA TYR A 44 1.97 -13.67 -10.61
C TYR A 44 2.31 -15.13 -10.30
N SER A 45 2.97 -15.80 -11.25
CA SER A 45 3.52 -17.14 -11.08
C SER A 45 5.05 -17.11 -11.06
N GLY A 46 5.69 -18.15 -10.52
CA GLY A 46 7.15 -18.28 -10.47
C GLY A 46 7.81 -17.69 -9.22
N CYS A 47 7.22 -17.88 -8.04
CA CYS A 47 7.73 -17.31 -6.78
C CYS A 47 8.73 -18.21 -6.02
N GLY A 48 9.26 -19.26 -6.67
CA GLY A 48 10.15 -20.24 -6.06
C GLY A 48 11.58 -19.75 -5.78
N SER A 49 12.04 -18.70 -6.45
CA SER A 49 13.37 -18.10 -6.27
C SER A 49 13.26 -16.56 -6.11
N PRO A 50 12.66 -16.07 -5.02
CA PRO A 50 12.24 -14.68 -4.92
C PRO A 50 13.38 -13.77 -4.43
N ALA A 51 13.22 -12.45 -4.59
CA ALA A 51 14.25 -11.45 -4.32
C ALA A 51 14.75 -11.40 -2.85
N CYS A 52 13.96 -11.89 -1.88
CA CYS A 52 14.42 -12.03 -0.50
C CYS A 52 15.37 -13.23 -0.30
N GLY A 53 15.57 -14.08 -1.31
CA GLY A 53 16.47 -15.24 -1.28
C GLY A 53 15.90 -16.48 -0.60
N ILE A 54 14.70 -16.39 -0.01
CA ILE A 54 14.04 -17.49 0.71
C ILE A 54 12.56 -17.49 0.29
N SER A 55 12.08 -18.62 -0.22
CA SER A 55 10.67 -18.85 -0.51
C SER A 55 9.90 -19.29 0.76
N ALA A 56 8.58 -19.40 0.67
CA ALA A 56 7.76 -19.92 1.76
C ALA A 56 6.62 -20.79 1.20
N SER A 57 6.12 -21.72 2.01
CA SER A 57 5.02 -22.62 1.66
C SER A 57 3.62 -22.03 1.90
N GLY A 58 3.51 -21.00 2.74
CA GLY A 58 2.27 -20.24 2.91
C GLY A 58 2.05 -19.24 1.78
N PHE A 59 0.97 -18.46 1.83
CA PHE A 59 0.71 -17.42 0.84
C PHE A 59 1.83 -16.38 0.82
N THR A 60 2.35 -16.11 -0.36
CA THR A 60 3.46 -15.16 -0.58
C THR A 60 3.06 -14.05 -1.52
N ALA A 61 3.74 -12.91 -1.41
CA ALA A 61 3.56 -11.79 -2.32
C ALA A 61 4.89 -11.09 -2.63
N ALA A 62 4.93 -10.45 -3.80
CA ALA A 62 5.93 -9.46 -4.16
C ALA A 62 5.40 -8.06 -3.82
N MET A 63 6.21 -7.21 -3.20
CA MET A 63 5.81 -5.82 -2.86
C MET A 63 6.55 -4.82 -3.74
N ASN A 64 5.94 -3.66 -4.02
CA ASN A 64 6.58 -2.59 -4.78
C ASN A 64 7.86 -2.04 -4.11
N GLN A 65 8.76 -1.49 -4.92
CA GLN A 65 10.13 -1.15 -4.54
C GLN A 65 10.24 -0.13 -3.38
N LEU A 66 9.20 0.66 -3.10
CA LEU A 66 9.20 1.63 -2.00
C LEU A 66 9.25 1.01 -0.60
N PHE A 67 9.06 -0.31 -0.44
CA PHE A 67 9.21 -0.98 0.84
C PHE A 67 10.59 -1.62 1.05
N ARG A 68 11.52 -1.50 0.09
CA ARG A 68 12.87 -2.05 0.24
C ARG A 68 13.79 -1.09 1.00
N LEU A 69 14.18 -1.44 2.22
CA LEU A 69 15.43 -0.92 2.79
C LEU A 69 16.64 -1.48 2.02
N ARG A 70 17.32 -0.57 1.31
CA ARG A 70 18.71 -0.58 0.79
C ARG A 70 19.09 -1.50 -0.40
N SER A 71 19.71 -0.84 -1.40
CA SER A 71 20.51 -1.33 -2.55
C SER A 71 19.84 -2.30 -3.53
N ARG A 72 20.23 -2.23 -4.81
CA ARG A 72 19.76 -3.07 -5.94
C ARG A 72 20.08 -4.57 -5.79
N VAL A 73 20.49 -5.01 -4.60
CA VAL A 73 21.01 -6.35 -4.28
C VAL A 73 20.50 -6.77 -2.89
N GLY A 74 19.88 -7.94 -2.80
CA GLY A 74 19.55 -8.61 -1.52
C GLY A 74 18.16 -8.34 -0.92
N ALA A 75 17.91 -8.92 0.24
CA ALA A 75 16.65 -8.79 0.98
C ALA A 75 16.46 -7.35 1.51
N GLY A 76 15.32 -6.74 1.20
CA GLY A 76 14.90 -5.46 1.81
C GLY A 76 14.13 -5.69 3.11
N ASP A 77 13.88 -4.64 3.89
CA ASP A 77 13.16 -4.76 5.17
C ASP A 77 11.69 -5.22 5.07
N ALA A 78 11.10 -5.22 3.86
CA ALA A 78 9.83 -5.89 3.61
C ALA A 78 9.90 -7.41 3.81
N CYS A 79 11.07 -8.00 3.57
CA CYS A 79 11.24 -9.45 3.52
C CYS A 79 10.85 -10.13 4.83
N GLY A 80 9.95 -11.10 4.74
CA GLY A 80 9.47 -11.89 5.87
C GLY A 80 8.33 -11.25 6.67
N ARG A 81 8.00 -9.97 6.43
CA ARG A 81 6.83 -9.33 7.05
C ARG A 81 5.55 -9.93 6.50
N CYS A 82 4.55 -10.05 7.37
CA CYS A 82 3.24 -10.55 7.01
C CYS A 82 2.24 -9.39 6.99
N PHE A 83 1.33 -9.40 6.02
CA PHE A 83 0.27 -8.39 5.88
C PHE A 83 -1.08 -9.06 5.64
N ALA A 84 -2.11 -8.56 6.29
CA ALA A 84 -3.50 -8.90 5.97
C ALA A 84 -3.96 -8.03 4.81
N LEU A 85 -4.22 -8.64 3.66
CA LEU A 85 -4.69 -7.99 2.45
C LEU A 85 -6.20 -8.18 2.34
N THR A 86 -6.95 -7.11 2.11
CA THR A 86 -8.40 -7.16 1.92
C THR A 86 -8.79 -6.47 0.63
N GLY A 87 -9.46 -7.19 -0.28
CA GLY A 87 -10.04 -6.59 -1.49
C GLY A 87 -11.30 -5.78 -1.16
N ALA A 88 -11.53 -4.69 -1.89
CA ALA A 88 -12.69 -3.82 -1.70
C ALA A 88 -13.30 -3.30 -3.01
N ALA A 89 -12.55 -3.29 -4.11
CA ALA A 89 -13.05 -2.84 -5.41
C ALA A 89 -12.26 -3.46 -6.57
N ASP A 90 -12.93 -3.68 -7.70
CA ASP A 90 -12.33 -3.98 -9.00
C ASP A 90 -12.37 -2.72 -9.89
N PRO A 91 -11.26 -1.96 -10.04
CA PRO A 91 -11.16 -0.82 -10.95
C PRO A 91 -11.51 -1.10 -12.42
N TYR A 92 -11.49 -2.35 -12.87
CA TYR A 92 -11.91 -2.72 -14.23
C TYR A 92 -13.38 -3.09 -14.32
N SER A 93 -14.01 -3.41 -13.19
CA SER A 93 -15.45 -3.65 -13.08
C SER A 93 -16.05 -2.86 -11.91
N PRO A 94 -16.16 -1.52 -11.99
CA PRO A 94 -16.57 -0.68 -10.87
C PRO A 94 -17.97 -1.00 -10.31
N ALA A 95 -18.83 -1.64 -11.09
CA ALA A 95 -20.15 -2.10 -10.66
C ALA A 95 -20.12 -3.41 -9.86
N PHE A 96 -18.97 -4.09 -9.79
CA PHE A 96 -18.81 -5.31 -9.00
C PHE A 96 -18.66 -4.95 -7.53
N THR A 97 -19.60 -5.42 -6.71
CA THR A 97 -19.68 -5.12 -5.27
C THR A 97 -19.17 -6.26 -4.38
N GLY A 98 -18.60 -7.31 -4.97
CA GLY A 98 -18.07 -8.47 -4.26
C GLY A 98 -18.75 -9.80 -4.64
N PRO A 99 -18.40 -10.89 -3.95
CA PRO A 99 -17.64 -10.93 -2.70
C PRO A 99 -16.14 -10.63 -2.87
N PHE A 100 -15.56 -9.94 -1.88
CA PHE A 100 -14.10 -9.78 -1.74
C PHE A 100 -13.60 -10.63 -0.57
N SER A 101 -12.30 -10.96 -0.58
CA SER A 101 -11.67 -11.82 0.41
C SER A 101 -10.54 -11.13 1.15
N THR A 102 -10.21 -11.66 2.32
CA THR A 102 -9.03 -11.29 3.11
C THR A 102 -8.08 -12.47 3.21
N ILE A 103 -6.80 -12.25 2.93
CA ILE A 103 -5.74 -13.25 3.12
C ILE A 103 -4.57 -12.64 3.90
N VAL A 104 -3.76 -13.48 4.55
CA VAL A 104 -2.48 -13.05 5.12
C VAL A 104 -1.37 -13.56 4.23
N VAL A 105 -0.53 -12.67 3.71
CA VAL A 105 0.62 -13.01 2.88
C VAL A 105 1.91 -12.68 3.59
N LYS A 106 2.96 -13.45 3.32
CA LYS A 106 4.34 -13.09 3.65
C LYS A 106 5.01 -12.45 2.43
N VAL A 107 5.65 -11.29 2.62
CA VAL A 107 6.43 -10.68 1.54
C VAL A 107 7.75 -11.43 1.39
N THR A 108 7.95 -12.06 0.23
CA THR A 108 9.17 -12.80 -0.10
C THR A 108 9.87 -12.28 -1.34
N ASP A 109 9.20 -11.42 -2.12
CA ASP A 109 9.69 -11.00 -3.43
C ASP A 109 9.53 -9.49 -3.69
N LEU A 110 10.11 -9.03 -4.80
CA LEU A 110 10.08 -7.67 -5.28
C LEU A 110 9.28 -7.58 -6.58
N CYS A 111 8.21 -6.77 -6.57
CA CYS A 111 7.58 -6.36 -7.82
C CYS A 111 8.46 -5.29 -8.49
N GLN A 112 9.16 -5.68 -9.55
CA GLN A 112 10.08 -4.78 -10.25
C GLN A 112 9.34 -3.71 -11.07
N SER A 113 10.01 -2.56 -11.23
CA SER A 113 9.51 -1.39 -11.97
C SER A 113 9.18 -1.62 -13.45
N ARG A 114 9.47 -2.80 -14.02
CA ARG A 114 8.99 -3.16 -15.37
C ARG A 114 7.45 -3.25 -15.42
N GLN A 115 6.80 -3.51 -14.30
CA GLN A 115 5.36 -3.34 -14.11
C GLN A 115 5.02 -1.90 -13.70
N ARG A 116 5.46 -0.89 -14.46
CA ARG A 116 5.35 0.55 -14.10
C ARG A 116 3.93 0.96 -13.68
N ALA A 117 2.94 0.41 -14.36
CA ALA A 117 1.52 0.59 -14.08
C ALA A 117 1.15 0.34 -12.61
N MET A 118 1.76 -0.67 -11.98
CA MET A 118 1.38 -1.15 -10.64
C MET A 118 2.44 -0.85 -9.58
N CYS A 119 3.71 -1.04 -9.94
CA CYS A 119 4.85 -1.04 -9.00
C CYS A 119 5.82 0.12 -9.26
N GLY A 120 5.41 1.10 -10.07
CA GLY A 120 6.23 2.24 -10.49
C GLY A 120 6.40 3.35 -9.45
N GLN A 121 5.88 3.19 -8.23
CA GLN A 121 5.95 4.21 -7.20
C GLN A 121 7.41 4.56 -6.87
N THR A 122 7.66 5.84 -6.66
CA THR A 122 8.95 6.42 -6.29
C THR A 122 8.79 7.40 -5.14
N VAL A 123 9.92 7.86 -4.57
CA VAL A 123 9.89 8.84 -3.48
C VAL A 123 9.27 10.18 -3.91
N SER A 124 9.41 10.54 -5.20
CA SER A 124 8.86 11.77 -5.79
C SER A 124 7.47 11.59 -6.41
N ASP A 125 7.06 10.36 -6.69
CA ASP A 125 5.76 10.00 -7.25
C ASP A 125 5.25 8.75 -6.52
N PRO A 126 4.66 8.93 -5.32
CA PRO A 126 4.48 7.84 -4.35
C PRO A 126 3.31 6.93 -4.68
N THR A 127 2.56 7.17 -5.75
CA THR A 127 1.39 6.37 -6.12
C THR A 127 1.58 5.79 -7.52
N ASN A 128 0.90 4.67 -7.80
CA ASN A 128 0.91 4.08 -9.15
C ASN A 128 -0.17 4.73 -10.04
N GLN A 129 -0.39 4.20 -11.24
CA GLN A 129 -1.42 4.75 -12.15
C GLN A 129 -2.85 4.60 -11.62
N PHE A 130 -3.03 3.82 -10.57
CA PHE A 130 -4.28 3.67 -9.84
C PHE A 130 -4.30 4.60 -8.61
N GLY A 131 -3.28 5.41 -8.33
CA GLY A 131 -3.29 6.24 -7.12
C GLY A 131 -3.10 5.43 -5.84
N GLU A 132 -2.62 4.18 -5.94
CA GLU A 132 -2.31 3.36 -4.76
C GLU A 132 -0.83 3.50 -4.37
N PRO A 133 -0.53 3.79 -3.09
CA PRO A 133 0.84 3.96 -2.61
C PRO A 133 1.60 2.63 -2.52
N PHE A 134 0.87 1.53 -2.35
CA PHE A 134 1.41 0.19 -2.25
C PHE A 134 0.83 -0.74 -3.31
N HIS A 135 1.61 -1.76 -3.64
CA HIS A 135 1.16 -2.83 -4.51
C HIS A 135 1.68 -4.17 -4.01
N PHE A 136 0.80 -5.17 -3.97
CA PHE A 136 1.15 -6.57 -3.72
C PHE A 136 0.79 -7.40 -4.95
N ASP A 137 1.80 -8.05 -5.51
CA ASP A 137 1.63 -9.07 -6.54
C ASP A 137 1.58 -10.44 -5.84
N ILE A 138 0.40 -11.06 -5.77
CA ILE A 138 0.15 -12.24 -4.94
C ILE A 138 0.55 -13.51 -5.71
N CYS A 139 1.36 -14.39 -5.11
CA CYS A 139 1.82 -15.58 -5.82
C CYS A 139 0.68 -16.60 -6.03
N GLU A 140 0.55 -17.08 -7.27
CA GLU A 140 -0.38 -18.15 -7.64
C GLU A 140 0.11 -19.52 -7.18
N ASP A 141 1.42 -19.77 -7.25
CA ASP A 141 2.03 -21.08 -6.98
C ASP A 141 1.75 -21.59 -5.55
N THR A 142 1.62 -20.67 -4.59
CA THR A 142 1.31 -20.97 -3.18
C THR A 142 -0.18 -20.93 -2.86
N GLY A 143 -1.04 -20.69 -3.86
CA GLY A 143 -2.50 -20.66 -3.73
C GLY A 143 -3.09 -19.34 -3.23
N GLY A 144 -2.26 -18.35 -2.89
CA GLY A 144 -2.72 -17.06 -2.35
C GLY A 144 -3.61 -16.29 -3.32
N ALA A 145 -3.23 -16.26 -4.59
CA ALA A 145 -4.02 -15.60 -5.62
C ALA A 145 -5.41 -16.23 -5.78
N ASN A 146 -5.51 -17.57 -5.75
CA ASN A 146 -6.80 -18.26 -5.86
C ASN A 146 -7.71 -17.99 -4.65
N ALA A 147 -7.12 -17.83 -3.46
CA ALA A 147 -7.86 -17.47 -2.25
C ALA A 147 -8.35 -16.01 -2.25
N PHE A 148 -7.62 -15.11 -2.92
CA PHE A 148 -7.93 -13.68 -2.93
C PHE A 148 -8.80 -13.23 -4.12
N PHE A 149 -8.62 -13.86 -5.28
CA PHE A 149 -9.32 -13.57 -6.54
C PHE A 149 -10.21 -14.76 -6.95
N PRO A 150 -11.31 -15.04 -6.22
CA PRO A 150 -12.09 -16.27 -6.40
C PRO A 150 -12.78 -16.37 -7.76
N THR A 151 -13.11 -15.24 -8.40
CA THR A 151 -13.60 -15.23 -9.79
C THR A 151 -12.47 -14.88 -10.73
N ARG A 152 -12.00 -15.87 -11.51
CA ARG A 152 -11.02 -15.70 -12.59
C ARG A 152 -11.57 -14.88 -13.75
N ARG A 153 -11.88 -13.59 -13.52
CA ARG A 153 -12.29 -12.68 -14.61
C ARG A 153 -11.06 -12.32 -15.43
N THR A 154 -11.19 -12.59 -16.72
CA THR A 154 -10.12 -12.73 -17.68
C THR A 154 -9.32 -11.44 -17.84
N TYR A 155 -7.99 -11.56 -17.66
CA TYR A 155 -6.93 -10.63 -18.09
C TYR A 155 -6.65 -9.35 -17.30
N ARG A 156 -7.27 -9.10 -16.14
CA ARG A 156 -6.89 -7.93 -15.34
C ARG A 156 -7.28 -8.04 -13.86
N TYR A 157 -6.53 -8.83 -13.11
CA TYR A 157 -6.66 -8.92 -11.65
C TYR A 157 -6.06 -7.68 -11.03
N LEU A 158 -6.87 -6.66 -10.82
CA LEU A 158 -6.51 -5.53 -10.00
C LEU A 158 -7.60 -5.34 -8.98
N TYR A 159 -7.32 -5.64 -7.71
CA TYR A 159 -8.17 -5.15 -6.63
C TYR A 159 -7.51 -3.97 -5.95
N ARG A 160 -8.34 -3.10 -5.39
CA ARG A 160 -7.90 -2.11 -4.40
C ARG A 160 -8.45 -2.49 -3.04
N GLY A 161 -7.75 -2.09 -2.00
CA GLY A 161 -8.25 -2.23 -0.65
C GLY A 161 -7.18 -1.95 0.39
N LEU A 162 -7.25 -2.63 1.52
CA LEU A 162 -6.42 -2.30 2.68
C LEU A 162 -5.35 -3.37 2.90
N MET A 163 -4.15 -2.91 3.26
CA MET A 163 -3.13 -3.71 3.94
C MET A 163 -3.09 -3.31 5.42
N GLN A 164 -2.89 -4.29 6.29
CA GLN A 164 -2.70 -4.15 7.74
C GLN A 164 -1.61 -5.10 8.23
#